data_AF-A0A9J7GNL6-F1
#
_entry.id   AF-A0A9J7GNL6-F1
#
_cell.length_a   1.000
_cell.length_b   1.000
_cell.length_c   1.000
_cell.angle_alpha   90.00
_cell.angle_beta   90.00
_cell.angle_gamma   90.00
#
_symmetry.space_group_name_H-M   'P 1'
#
loop_
_entity.id
_entity.type
_entity.pdbx_description
1 polymer ?
#
loop_
_entity_poly.entity_id
_entity_poly.type
_entity_poly.pdbx_seq_one_letter_code
_entity_poly.pdbx_strand_id
1 'polypeptide(L)'
;MSQPGIRSCHEALPRQVAVLALVSSQEDEMEREQKQMIKEAFAGDDVIKEFLKEKREAIQASKPKDMDLTLPGWGEWGGMDLKPSAKKRRRFLIKAPEGPPRKDKNLPNVIISEKGNIQAEAHQVGSEHSLLV
;
A
#
# COMPACT_ATOMS: atom_id res chain seq x y z
N MET A 1 -46.28 58.47 18.91
CA MET A 1 -46.48 57.16 18.26
C MET A 1 -45.71 57.18 16.95
N SER A 2 -44.49 56.65 16.90
CA SER A 2 -43.77 56.45 15.63
C SER A 2 -42.82 55.28 15.81
N GLN A 3 -43.09 54.18 15.11
CA GLN A 3 -42.20 53.02 15.12
C GLN A 3 -41.09 53.21 14.08
N PRO A 4 -39.81 53.01 14.44
CA PRO A 4 -38.72 53.01 13.46
C PRO A 4 -38.73 51.68 12.68
N GLY A 5 -38.76 51.81 11.35
CA GLY A 5 -38.76 50.69 10.42
C GLY A 5 -37.51 49.82 10.53
N ILE A 6 -37.73 48.51 10.61
CA ILE A 6 -36.69 47.48 10.60
C ILE A 6 -36.04 47.51 9.20
N ARG A 7 -34.82 48.01 9.11
CA ARG A 7 -34.00 47.85 7.89
C ARG A 7 -33.61 46.38 7.79
N SER A 8 -34.32 45.65 6.95
CA SER A 8 -33.92 44.30 6.53
C SER A 8 -32.63 44.41 5.72
N CYS A 9 -31.49 44.33 6.40
CA CYS A 9 -30.21 44.06 5.77
C CYS A 9 -30.24 42.61 5.27
N HIS A 10 -30.79 42.37 4.08
CA HIS A 10 -30.37 41.20 3.31
C HIS A 10 -28.91 41.45 2.97
N GLU A 11 -28.04 40.90 3.81
CA GLU A 11 -26.60 40.94 3.62
C GLU A 11 -26.30 40.05 2.41
N ALA A 12 -26.31 40.67 1.24
CA ALA A 12 -25.97 40.01 0.00
C ALA A 12 -24.56 39.46 0.15
N LEU A 13 -24.44 38.12 0.11
CA LEU A 13 -23.16 37.44 0.20
C LEU A 13 -22.16 38.07 -0.79
N PRO A 14 -20.91 38.36 -0.36
CA PRO A 14 -19.96 39.05 -1.20
C PRO A 14 -19.78 38.28 -2.52
N ARG A 15 -19.80 38.98 -3.66
CA ARG A 15 -19.70 38.37 -5.00
C ARG A 15 -18.53 37.40 -5.13
N GLN A 16 -17.44 37.64 -4.41
CA GLN A 16 -16.25 36.78 -4.35
C GLN A 16 -16.58 35.38 -3.77
N VAL A 17 -17.45 35.28 -2.78
CA VAL A 17 -17.88 34.02 -2.15
C VAL A 17 -18.81 33.22 -3.09
N ALA A 18 -19.65 33.92 -3.85
CA ALA A 18 -20.50 33.31 -4.87
C ALA A 18 -19.69 32.76 -6.07
N VAL A 19 -18.64 33.48 -6.47
CA VAL A 19 -17.71 32.99 -7.51
C VAL A 19 -16.97 31.75 -7.02
N LEU A 20 -16.45 31.75 -5.78
CA LEU A 20 -15.77 30.59 -5.19
C LEU A 20 -16.68 29.35 -5.07
N ALA A 21 -17.95 29.53 -4.71
CA ALA A 21 -18.91 28.43 -4.68
C ALA A 21 -19.21 27.85 -6.08
N LEU A 22 -19.21 28.68 -7.12
CA LEU A 22 -19.41 28.25 -8.51
C LEU A 22 -18.18 27.56 -9.09
N VAL A 23 -16.95 27.99 -8.77
CA VAL A 23 -15.75 27.24 -9.16
C VAL A 23 -15.64 25.92 -8.40
N SER A 24 -15.91 25.91 -7.09
CA SER A 24 -15.96 24.66 -6.30
C SER A 24 -16.99 23.67 -6.85
N SER A 25 -18.18 24.14 -7.22
CA SER A 25 -19.21 23.25 -7.79
C SER A 25 -18.82 22.72 -9.18
N GLN A 26 -18.13 23.51 -10.00
CA GLN A 26 -17.63 23.05 -11.30
C GLN A 26 -16.51 22.01 -11.17
N GLU A 27 -15.60 22.18 -10.20
CA GLU A 27 -14.55 21.22 -9.90
C GLU A 27 -15.13 19.87 -9.43
N ASP A 28 -16.18 19.90 -8.61
CA ASP A 28 -16.89 18.71 -8.15
C ASP A 28 -17.59 17.94 -9.29
N GLU A 29 -18.21 18.63 -10.26
CA GLU A 29 -18.82 17.99 -11.43
C GLU A 29 -17.77 17.38 -12.35
N MET A 30 -16.65 18.07 -12.60
CA MET A 30 -15.54 17.51 -13.40
C MET A 30 -14.95 16.25 -12.74
N GLU A 31 -14.82 16.21 -11.40
CA GLU A 31 -14.34 15.01 -10.70
C GLU A 31 -15.32 13.83 -10.86
N ARG A 32 -16.63 14.09 -10.87
CA ARG A 32 -17.64 13.05 -11.11
C ARG A 32 -17.59 12.53 -12.54
N GLU A 33 -17.47 13.41 -13.53
CA GLU A 33 -17.31 13.04 -14.94
C GLU A 33 -16.05 12.20 -15.14
N GLN A 34 -14.93 12.57 -14.51
CA GLN A 34 -13.70 11.79 -14.55
C GLN A 34 -13.89 10.40 -13.92
N LYS A 35 -14.54 10.32 -12.75
CA LYS A 35 -14.87 9.03 -12.11
C LYS A 35 -15.79 8.18 -12.99
N GLN A 36 -16.71 8.78 -13.73
CA GLN A 36 -17.61 8.10 -14.66
C GLN A 36 -16.82 7.51 -15.84
N MET A 37 -15.95 8.31 -16.49
CA MET A 37 -15.09 7.85 -17.59
C MET A 37 -14.17 6.70 -17.15
N ILE A 38 -13.59 6.77 -15.95
CA ILE A 38 -12.77 5.69 -15.39
C ILE A 38 -13.60 4.42 -15.22
N LYS A 39 -14.81 4.53 -14.64
CA LYS A 39 -15.70 3.37 -14.46
C LYS A 39 -16.08 2.73 -15.79
N GLU A 40 -16.30 3.52 -16.83
CA GLU A 40 -16.61 3.03 -18.18
C GLU A 40 -15.41 2.35 -18.84
N ALA A 41 -14.22 2.94 -18.75
CA ALA A 41 -12.98 2.38 -19.29
C ALA A 41 -12.62 1.03 -18.64
N PHE A 42 -12.83 0.90 -17.32
CA PHE A 42 -12.55 -0.33 -16.58
C PHE A 42 -13.78 -1.22 -16.37
N ALA A 43 -14.91 -0.97 -17.05
CA ALA A 43 -16.13 -1.76 -16.88
C ALA A 43 -15.96 -3.25 -17.26
N GLY A 44 -15.01 -3.54 -18.16
CA GLY A 44 -14.67 -4.89 -18.61
C GLY A 44 -13.52 -5.56 -17.87
N ASP A 45 -12.74 -4.81 -17.09
CA ASP A 45 -11.53 -5.28 -16.41
C ASP A 45 -11.76 -5.40 -14.90
N ASP A 46 -11.53 -6.58 -14.33
CA ASP A 46 -11.65 -6.82 -12.88
C ASP A 46 -10.37 -6.37 -12.14
N VAL A 47 -10.14 -5.05 -12.13
CA VAL A 47 -8.98 -4.40 -11.51
C VAL A 47 -8.87 -4.69 -10.00
N ILE A 48 -10.01 -4.91 -9.33
CA ILE A 48 -10.06 -5.19 -7.90
C ILE A 48 -9.52 -6.60 -7.62
N LYS A 49 -9.95 -7.60 -8.40
CA LYS A 49 -9.49 -8.98 -8.21
C LYS A 49 -8.01 -9.12 -8.51
N GLU A 50 -7.51 -8.47 -9.55
CA GLU A 50 -6.08 -8.48 -9.88
C GLU A 50 -5.25 -7.84 -8.77
N PHE A 51 -5.68 -6.67 -8.27
CA PHE A 51 -5.05 -6.02 -7.12
C PHE A 51 -5.03 -6.92 -5.88
N LEU A 52 -6.14 -7.58 -5.54
CA LEU A 52 -6.19 -8.51 -4.41
C LEU A 52 -5.29 -9.73 -4.61
N LYS A 53 -5.13 -10.20 -5.84
CA LYS A 53 -4.20 -11.30 -6.17
C LYS A 53 -2.76 -10.85 -5.94
N GLU A 54 -2.37 -9.72 -6.52
CA GLU A 54 -1.02 -9.15 -6.36
C GLU A 54 -0.71 -8.86 -4.87
N LYS A 55 -1.67 -8.30 -4.13
CA LYS A 55 -1.52 -8.06 -2.69
C LYS A 55 -1.22 -9.35 -1.92
N ARG A 56 -1.90 -10.47 -2.26
CA ARG A 56 -1.62 -11.77 -1.64
C ARG A 56 -0.23 -12.28 -2.01
N GLU A 57 0.18 -12.16 -3.26
CA GLU A 57 1.52 -12.56 -3.72
C GLU A 57 2.62 -11.76 -3.01
N ALA A 58 2.46 -10.44 -2.87
CA ALA A 58 3.36 -9.58 -2.12
C ALA A 58 3.46 -9.98 -0.64
N ILE A 59 2.32 -10.33 0.00
CA ILE A 59 2.30 -10.83 1.38
C ILE A 59 3.08 -12.15 1.48
N GLN A 60 2.90 -13.09 0.55
CA GLN A 60 3.62 -14.37 0.59
C GLN A 60 5.12 -14.20 0.31
N ALA A 61 5.49 -13.29 -0.58
CA ALA A 61 6.90 -13.00 -0.89
C ALA A 61 7.65 -12.33 0.26
N SER A 62 6.95 -11.52 1.07
CA SER A 62 7.51 -10.85 2.24
C SER A 62 7.65 -11.76 3.46
N LYS A 63 6.86 -12.84 3.54
CA LYS A 63 6.97 -13.79 4.66
C LYS A 63 8.37 -14.42 4.67
N PRO A 64 9.03 -14.43 5.85
CA PRO A 64 10.32 -15.06 5.96
C PRO A 64 10.15 -16.57 5.73
N LYS A 65 10.96 -17.13 4.85
CA LYS A 65 10.87 -18.54 4.45
C LYS A 65 11.77 -19.38 5.36
N ASP A 66 11.26 -20.53 5.76
CA ASP A 66 12.06 -21.52 6.49
C ASP A 66 13.20 -22.01 5.61
N MET A 67 14.41 -22.05 6.17
CA MET A 67 15.59 -22.55 5.48
C MET A 67 15.82 -24.01 5.89
N ASP A 68 15.69 -24.92 4.92
CA ASP A 68 16.04 -26.33 5.11
C ASP A 68 17.51 -26.54 4.73
N LEU A 69 18.36 -26.71 5.74
CA LEU A 69 19.79 -27.03 5.55
C LEU A 69 20.04 -28.56 5.57
N THR A 70 19.01 -29.37 5.33
CA THR A 70 19.16 -30.83 5.31
C THR A 70 19.98 -31.26 4.11
N LEU A 71 21.23 -31.60 4.37
CA LEU A 71 22.09 -32.24 3.38
C LEU A 71 21.83 -33.75 3.37
N PRO A 72 21.59 -34.38 2.21
CA PRO A 72 21.54 -35.82 2.09
C PRO A 72 22.94 -36.40 2.37
N GLY A 73 23.03 -37.40 3.24
CA GLY A 73 24.31 -38.04 3.59
C GLY A 73 24.91 -38.82 2.41
N TRP A 74 26.21 -39.14 2.46
CA TRP A 74 26.93 -39.89 1.42
C TRP A 74 26.23 -41.21 1.00
N GLY A 75 25.56 -41.89 1.92
CA GLY A 75 24.80 -43.12 1.65
C GLY A 75 23.36 -42.92 1.15
N GLU A 76 22.85 -41.69 1.06
CA GLU A 76 21.48 -41.38 0.61
C GLU A 76 21.41 -40.96 -0.87
N TRP A 77 22.55 -40.87 -1.56
CA TRP A 77 22.64 -40.43 -2.96
C TRP A 77 22.48 -41.60 -3.97
N GLY A 78 22.47 -42.85 -3.50
CA GLY A 78 22.63 -44.05 -4.34
C GLY A 78 21.38 -44.91 -4.54
N GLY A 79 20.16 -44.38 -4.38
CA GLY A 79 18.92 -45.15 -4.56
C GLY A 79 17.77 -44.33 -5.15
N MET A 80 17.01 -44.93 -6.08
CA MET A 80 15.79 -44.32 -6.62
C MET A 80 14.80 -44.01 -5.48
N ASP A 81 14.39 -42.74 -5.37
CA ASP A 81 13.38 -42.19 -4.46
C ASP A 81 13.66 -42.22 -2.93
N LEU A 82 14.91 -42.05 -2.49
CA LEU A 82 15.22 -41.87 -1.07
C LEU A 82 14.90 -40.43 -0.59
N LYS A 83 13.70 -40.22 -0.04
CA LYS A 83 13.35 -38.96 0.66
C LYS A 83 14.03 -38.92 2.04
N PRO A 84 14.78 -37.85 2.40
CA PRO A 84 15.39 -37.74 3.73
C PRO A 84 14.32 -37.82 4.82
N SER A 85 14.58 -38.63 5.85
CA SER A 85 13.66 -38.87 6.96
C SER A 85 13.20 -37.56 7.60
N ALA A 86 11.92 -37.47 7.98
CA ALA A 86 11.34 -36.30 8.65
C ALA A 86 12.13 -35.91 9.92
N LYS A 87 12.75 -36.87 10.62
CA LYS A 87 13.60 -36.62 11.79
C LYS A 87 14.92 -35.93 11.44
N LYS A 88 15.46 -36.16 10.23
CA LYS A 88 16.63 -35.43 9.73
C LYS A 88 16.24 -34.02 9.32
N ARG A 89 15.13 -33.88 8.57
CA ARG A 89 14.59 -32.57 8.17
C ARG A 89 14.33 -31.64 9.36
N ARG A 90 13.66 -32.13 10.40
CA ARG A 90 13.37 -31.31 11.60
C ARG A 90 14.61 -30.82 12.35
N ARG A 91 15.77 -31.48 12.20
CA ARG A 91 17.02 -31.08 12.86
C ARG A 91 17.74 -29.94 12.15
N PHE A 92 17.57 -29.83 10.84
CA PHE A 92 18.23 -28.83 10.02
C PHE A 92 17.27 -27.79 9.42
N LEU A 93 15.97 -27.93 9.70
CA LEU A 93 14.96 -26.92 9.41
C LEU A 93 15.07 -25.79 10.43
N ILE A 94 15.63 -24.67 10.01
CA ILE A 94 15.63 -23.44 10.79
C ILE A 94 14.33 -22.71 10.45
N LYS A 95 13.42 -22.69 11.42
CA LYS A 95 12.18 -21.91 11.30
C LYS A 95 12.53 -20.43 11.36
N ALA A 96 12.07 -19.68 10.38
CA ALA A 96 12.28 -18.24 10.43
C ALA A 96 11.39 -17.63 11.52
N PRO A 97 11.91 -16.68 12.33
CA PRO A 97 11.07 -15.96 13.26
C PRO A 97 9.99 -15.21 12.49
N GLU A 98 8.78 -15.13 13.06
CA GLU A 98 7.70 -14.36 12.45
C GLU A 98 8.17 -12.91 12.31
N GLY A 99 8.27 -12.45 11.06
CA GLY A 99 8.70 -11.10 10.76
C GLY A 99 7.71 -10.08 11.32
N PRO A 100 8.16 -8.83 11.57
CA PRO A 100 7.27 -7.77 11.99
C PRO A 100 6.09 -7.60 11.01
N PRO A 101 4.93 -7.16 11.51
CA PRO A 101 3.77 -6.91 10.68
C PRO A 101 4.09 -5.91 9.58
N ARG A 102 3.76 -6.26 8.32
CA ARG A 102 3.82 -5.30 7.20
C ARG A 102 3.04 -4.03 7.50
N LYS A 103 3.52 -2.91 6.99
CA LYS A 103 2.93 -1.57 7.22
C LYS A 103 1.59 -1.36 6.52
N ASP A 104 1.33 -2.13 5.46
CA ASP A 104 0.10 -2.05 4.64
C ASP A 104 -1.09 -2.83 5.21
N LYS A 105 -0.97 -3.47 6.38
CA LYS A 105 -2.03 -4.31 6.98
C LYS A 105 -3.36 -3.57 7.19
N ASN A 106 -3.32 -2.30 7.57
CA ASN A 106 -4.51 -1.51 7.87
C ASN A 106 -5.05 -0.73 6.67
N LEU A 107 -4.37 -0.80 5.51
CA LEU A 107 -4.70 -0.03 4.32
C LEU A 107 -5.31 -0.98 3.27
N PRO A 108 -6.60 -0.87 2.92
CA PRO A 108 -7.23 -1.82 1.99
C PRO A 108 -6.70 -1.66 0.57
N ASN A 109 -6.53 -0.43 0.09
CA ASN A 109 -6.31 -0.11 -1.34
C ASN A 109 -4.85 0.20 -1.67
N VAL A 110 -3.91 -0.11 -0.79
CA VAL A 110 -2.49 0.21 -0.96
C VAL A 110 -1.64 -1.05 -0.78
N ILE A 111 -0.59 -1.15 -1.60
CA ILE A 111 0.50 -2.12 -1.48
C ILE A 111 1.78 -1.30 -1.34
N ILE A 112 2.47 -1.42 -0.19
CA ILE A 112 3.72 -0.69 0.07
C ILE A 112 4.90 -1.64 -0.14
N SER A 113 5.84 -1.25 -0.99
CA SER A 113 7.14 -1.92 -1.11
C SER A 113 8.04 -1.52 0.05
N GLU A 114 8.34 -2.47 0.94
CA GLU A 114 9.24 -2.25 2.08
C GLU A 114 10.72 -2.44 1.72
N LYS A 115 11.02 -2.86 0.48
CA LYS A 115 12.38 -3.05 0.00
C LYS A 115 13.01 -1.70 -0.39
N GLY A 116 14.22 -1.45 0.13
CA GLY A 116 15.01 -0.29 -0.26
C GLY A 116 15.41 -0.32 -1.73
N ASN A 117 15.41 0.83 -2.39
CA ASN A 117 15.90 0.95 -3.76
C ASN A 117 17.41 1.20 -3.75
N ILE A 118 18.17 0.20 -4.22
CA ILE A 118 19.64 0.21 -4.27
C ILE A 118 20.17 1.38 -5.11
N GLN A 119 19.48 1.74 -6.20
CA GLN A 119 19.91 2.84 -7.07
C GLN A 119 19.67 4.20 -6.43
N ALA A 120 18.55 4.34 -5.69
CA ALA A 120 18.24 5.59 -5.00
C ALA A 120 19.16 5.84 -3.80
N GLU A 121 19.57 4.76 -3.12
CA GLU A 121 20.51 4.81 -2.00
C GLU A 121 21.87 5.40 -2.40
N ALA A 122 22.35 5.11 -3.61
CA ALA A 122 23.60 5.68 -4.13
C ALA A 122 23.59 7.21 -4.26
N HIS A 123 22.40 7.81 -4.39
CA HIS A 123 22.21 9.26 -4.50
C HIS A 123 21.61 9.89 -3.25
N GLN A 124 21.43 9.12 -2.17
CA GLN A 124 20.92 9.63 -0.92
C GLN A 124 22.00 10.46 -0.21
N VAL A 125 21.87 11.79 -0.26
CA VAL A 125 22.78 12.68 0.47
C VAL A 125 22.45 12.56 1.96
N GLY A 126 23.35 11.93 2.71
CA GLY A 126 23.31 11.98 4.17
C GLY A 126 23.51 13.43 4.61
N SER A 127 22.56 13.99 5.36
CA SER A 127 22.81 15.24 6.07
C SER A 127 23.81 14.94 7.18
N GLU A 128 25.08 15.33 7.01
CA GLU A 128 26.02 15.45 8.12
C GLU A 128 25.57 16.59 9.03
N HIS A 129 24.62 16.30 9.91
CA HIS A 129 24.33 17.13 11.07
C HIS A 129 23.89 16.25 12.25
N SER A 130 24.82 15.44 12.74
CA SER A 130 24.83 15.04 14.15
C SER A 130 26.23 14.54 14.54
N LEU A 131 27.17 15.47 14.62
CA LEU A 131 28.25 15.39 15.60
C LEU A 131 28.08 16.63 16.49
N LEU A 132 28.05 16.40 17.81
CA LEU A 132 27.75 17.30 18.94
C LEU A 132 26.27 17.47 19.31
N VAL A 133 25.77 16.62 20.21
CA VAL A 133 25.61 16.93 21.66
C VAL A 133 25.92 15.67 22.47
#